data_AF-A0A2T0N1B5-F1
#
_entry.id   AF-A0A2T0N1B5-F1
#
_cell.length_a   1.000
_cell.length_b   1.000
_cell.length_c   1.000
_cell.angle_alpha   90.00
_cell.angle_beta   90.00
_cell.angle_gamma   90.00
#
_symmetry.space_group_name_H-M   'P 1'
#
loop_
_entity.id
_entity.type
_entity.pdbx_description
1 polymer ?
#
loop_
_entity_poly.entity_id
_entity_poly.type
_entity_poly.pdbx_seq_one_letter_code
_entity_poly.pdbx_strand_id
1 'polypeptide(L)'
;MSRLGPVITLAAGAVLAVGLGVASITATPAAENAAADNVASSPSADEGAQEGTGADASAAPSPSPTRTEPKKIAKADYGGRVKGNGALIAISIRNGKAVAYFCDGRSEAWFKGTESSGELQLSGLASAKSKVTAELGGGRAKGWVSVAGKRWNFTAPTVVKPSGLYRATAIVRGAKFRAGWIVIKDANGRSYQVGAAFAGEEQYDVPQLDSEQPTAPVTVEDTTVYPKDVDGFIEEMQ
;
A
#
# COMPACT_ATOMS: atom_id res chain seq x y z
N MET A 1 28.39 20.57 49.86
CA MET A 1 27.52 21.70 50.30
C MET A 1 27.77 22.86 49.37
N SER A 2 26.75 23.24 48.61
CA SER A 2 26.40 24.60 48.16
C SER A 2 25.28 24.45 47.15
N ARG A 3 24.07 24.72 47.64
CA ARG A 3 22.84 24.90 46.87
C ARG A 3 22.76 26.39 46.51
N LEU A 4 22.25 26.71 45.33
CA LEU A 4 21.37 27.85 45.01
C LEU A 4 21.24 27.89 43.49
N GLY A 5 20.01 27.68 42.98
CA GLY A 5 19.64 27.81 41.58
C GLY A 5 19.44 29.30 41.21
N PRO A 6 18.22 29.71 40.86
CA PRO A 6 17.52 29.42 39.60
C PRO A 6 16.93 30.70 38.97
N VAL A 7 16.42 30.58 37.74
CA VAL A 7 15.46 31.48 37.06
C VAL A 7 16.01 32.82 36.53
N ILE A 8 15.51 33.19 35.34
CA ILE A 8 15.44 34.52 34.71
C ILE A 8 16.64 34.91 33.83
N THR A 9 16.56 34.62 32.52
CA THR A 9 16.53 35.72 31.52
C THR A 9 15.81 35.26 30.24
N LEU A 10 14.52 35.53 30.24
CA LEU A 10 13.63 35.53 29.09
C LEU A 10 14.03 36.72 28.20
N ALA A 11 14.51 36.49 26.97
CA ALA A 11 14.78 37.55 26.01
C ALA A 11 14.70 37.08 24.54
N ALA A 12 13.67 37.61 23.85
CA ALA A 12 13.57 37.90 22.41
C ALA A 12 13.68 36.73 21.39
N GLY A 13 12.64 36.30 20.66
CA GLY A 13 11.41 37.00 20.32
C GLY A 13 11.60 38.10 19.27
N ALA A 14 12.18 37.79 18.10
CA ALA A 14 11.96 38.45 16.79
C ALA A 14 13.06 38.06 15.79
N VAL A 15 12.78 37.15 14.86
CA VAL A 15 13.45 37.15 13.54
C VAL A 15 12.37 37.42 12.50
N LEU A 16 12.49 38.60 11.93
CA LEU A 16 11.54 39.28 11.06
C LEU A 16 11.30 38.49 9.77
N ALA A 17 10.03 38.16 9.55
CA ALA A 17 9.50 37.72 8.28
C ALA A 17 9.36 38.90 7.32
N VAL A 18 10.21 38.95 6.29
CA VAL A 18 10.10 39.82 5.11
C VAL A 18 10.78 39.05 3.96
N GLY A 19 10.18 38.75 2.81
CA GLY A 19 8.85 38.99 2.28
C GLY A 19 8.75 38.31 0.91
N LEU A 20 7.53 38.10 0.40
CA LEU A 20 7.28 37.95 -1.02
C LEU A 20 5.85 38.41 -1.31
N GLY A 21 5.77 39.34 -2.25
CA GLY A 21 4.64 40.23 -2.46
C GLY A 21 3.56 39.72 -3.41
N VAL A 22 2.34 40.13 -3.06
CA VAL A 22 1.32 40.83 -3.85
C VAL A 22 0.62 40.13 -5.04
N ALA A 23 -0.66 39.83 -4.77
CA ALA A 23 -1.90 40.06 -5.55
C ALA A 23 -1.95 39.73 -7.06
N SER A 24 -2.94 38.92 -7.41
CA SER A 24 -3.65 39.05 -8.69
C SER A 24 -5.15 38.85 -8.47
N ILE A 25 -5.77 40.03 -8.38
CA ILE A 25 -7.14 40.47 -8.62
C ILE A 25 -8.10 39.54 -9.39
N THR A 26 -9.33 39.56 -8.89
CA THR A 26 -10.59 39.12 -9.47
C THR A 26 -10.95 39.88 -10.75
N ALA A 27 -11.44 39.19 -11.77
CA ALA A 27 -12.23 39.79 -12.85
C ALA A 27 -13.27 38.80 -13.41
N THR A 28 -14.52 38.98 -13.00
CA THR A 28 -15.75 38.76 -13.80
C THR A 28 -16.39 40.18 -13.90
N PRO A 29 -17.16 40.58 -14.93
CA PRO A 29 -18.17 39.75 -15.62
C PRO A 29 -18.38 40.03 -17.14
N ALA A 30 -19.35 39.28 -17.69
CA ALA A 30 -20.45 39.72 -18.56
C ALA A 30 -20.43 39.45 -20.08
N ALA A 31 -21.63 38.98 -20.49
CA ALA A 31 -22.36 39.08 -21.76
C ALA A 31 -21.86 38.23 -22.94
N GLU A 32 -22.60 37.21 -23.39
CA GLU A 32 -23.89 37.27 -24.13
C GLU A 32 -23.84 38.15 -25.39
N ASN A 33 -23.73 37.51 -26.56
CA ASN A 33 -24.78 37.43 -27.58
C ASN A 33 -24.16 37.09 -28.94
N ALA A 34 -24.68 36.03 -29.57
CA ALA A 34 -25.02 36.02 -31.00
C ALA A 34 -25.82 34.74 -31.29
N ALA A 35 -27.14 34.89 -31.22
CA ALA A 35 -28.08 34.03 -31.91
C ALA A 35 -28.02 34.28 -33.43
N ALA A 36 -28.18 33.22 -34.22
CA ALA A 36 -28.90 33.20 -35.50
C ALA A 36 -28.95 31.73 -35.94
N ASP A 37 -30.05 31.02 -35.68
CA ASP A 37 -31.15 30.81 -36.63
C ASP A 37 -30.70 30.18 -37.96
N ASN A 38 -31.17 28.96 -38.23
CA ASN A 38 -31.81 28.64 -39.50
C ASN A 38 -32.66 27.36 -39.35
N VAL A 39 -33.95 27.56 -39.57
CA VAL A 39 -35.05 26.61 -39.65
C VAL A 39 -35.12 26.03 -41.07
N ALA A 40 -35.88 24.93 -41.22
CA ALA A 40 -36.49 24.40 -42.46
C ALA A 40 -35.58 23.52 -43.33
N SER A 41 -36.03 22.45 -44.00
CA SER A 41 -37.33 21.76 -44.07
C SER A 41 -37.09 20.43 -44.78
N SER A 42 -37.98 19.46 -44.55
CA SER A 42 -38.13 18.24 -45.36
C SER A 42 -38.52 18.56 -46.81
N PRO A 43 -38.25 17.65 -47.77
CA PRO A 43 -39.38 17.09 -48.51
C PRO A 43 -39.30 15.57 -48.78
N SER A 44 -40.48 14.99 -49.05
CA SER A 44 -40.81 13.59 -49.30
C SER A 44 -40.62 13.10 -50.75
N ALA A 45 -40.43 11.77 -50.88
CA ALA A 45 -40.87 10.82 -51.95
C ALA A 45 -40.26 10.96 -53.38
N ASP A 46 -40.04 9.95 -54.23
CA ASP A 46 -40.43 8.53 -54.28
C ASP A 46 -39.60 7.78 -55.37
N GLU A 47 -39.53 6.44 -55.22
CA GLU A 47 -39.44 5.35 -56.22
C GLU A 47 -38.31 5.17 -57.27
N GLY A 48 -37.79 3.93 -57.32
CA GLY A 48 -36.95 3.39 -58.40
C GLY A 48 -36.30 2.04 -58.03
N ALA A 49 -36.96 0.93 -58.35
CA ALA A 49 -36.62 -0.46 -58.04
C ALA A 49 -35.30 -0.98 -58.64
N GLN A 50 -34.61 -1.89 -57.94
CA GLN A 50 -34.11 -3.12 -58.57
C GLN A 50 -33.86 -4.26 -57.57
N GLU A 51 -34.39 -5.42 -57.92
CA GLU A 51 -34.23 -6.74 -57.28
C GLU A 51 -32.77 -7.13 -57.03
N GLY A 52 -32.55 -7.71 -55.86
CA GLY A 52 -31.35 -8.46 -55.49
C GLY A 52 -31.73 -9.50 -54.44
N THR A 53 -32.13 -10.68 -54.91
CA THR A 53 -32.41 -11.88 -54.13
C THR A 53 -31.15 -12.30 -53.37
N GLY A 54 -31.20 -12.46 -52.04
CA GLY A 54 -30.04 -12.97 -51.31
C GLY A 54 -30.17 -13.01 -49.79
N ALA A 55 -30.59 -14.16 -49.27
CA ALA A 55 -30.28 -14.72 -47.96
C ALA A 55 -30.70 -13.92 -46.70
N ASP A 56 -31.81 -14.39 -46.11
CA ASP A 56 -32.10 -14.29 -44.67
C ASP A 56 -30.96 -14.97 -43.89
N ALA A 57 -29.95 -14.19 -43.52
CA ALA A 57 -28.94 -14.61 -42.54
C ALA A 57 -29.41 -14.16 -41.16
N SER A 58 -30.19 -15.02 -40.51
CA SER A 58 -30.48 -14.94 -39.08
C SER A 58 -29.16 -14.87 -38.32
N ALA A 59 -28.77 -13.67 -37.88
CA ALA A 59 -27.59 -13.46 -37.06
C ALA A 59 -27.81 -14.13 -35.71
N ALA A 60 -27.17 -15.28 -35.50
CA ALA A 60 -27.15 -15.94 -34.20
C ALA A 60 -26.60 -14.97 -33.15
N PRO A 61 -27.23 -14.85 -31.96
CA PRO A 61 -26.71 -14.02 -30.89
C PRO A 61 -25.33 -14.53 -30.49
N SER A 62 -24.31 -13.68 -30.65
CA SER A 62 -22.96 -13.94 -30.16
C SER A 62 -23.01 -14.09 -28.63
N PRO A 63 -22.42 -15.15 -28.04
CA PRO A 63 -22.46 -15.34 -26.59
C PRO A 63 -21.76 -14.16 -25.91
N SER A 64 -22.51 -13.38 -25.12
CA SER A 64 -21.92 -12.39 -24.22
C SER A 64 -20.90 -13.08 -23.32
N PRO A 65 -19.69 -12.54 -23.14
CA PRO A 65 -18.71 -13.12 -22.24
C PRO A 65 -19.32 -13.12 -20.83
N THR A 66 -19.50 -14.31 -20.26
CA THR A 66 -19.89 -14.43 -18.86
C THR A 66 -18.79 -13.80 -18.02
N ARG A 67 -19.07 -12.64 -17.42
CA ARG A 67 -18.18 -12.00 -16.45
C ARG A 67 -18.05 -12.94 -15.26
N THR A 68 -16.95 -13.68 -15.20
CA THR A 68 -16.60 -14.43 -13.99
C THR A 68 -16.43 -13.42 -12.87
N GLU A 69 -17.28 -13.51 -11.85
CA GLU A 69 -17.19 -12.65 -10.69
C GLU A 69 -15.82 -12.88 -10.04
N PRO A 70 -15.05 -11.81 -9.74
CA PRO A 70 -13.71 -11.96 -9.20
C PRO A 70 -13.76 -12.71 -7.87
N LYS A 71 -13.16 -13.91 -7.83
CA LYS A 71 -13.10 -14.73 -6.62
C LYS A 71 -12.19 -14.07 -5.60
N LYS A 72 -12.74 -13.71 -4.44
CA LYS A 72 -11.99 -13.22 -3.28
C LYS A 72 -10.89 -14.22 -2.90
N ILE A 73 -9.69 -13.70 -2.62
CA ILE A 73 -8.55 -14.52 -2.22
C ILE A 73 -8.74 -14.93 -0.75
N ALA A 74 -8.89 -16.24 -0.52
CA ALA A 74 -9.06 -16.80 0.82
C ALA A 74 -7.77 -16.71 1.64
N LYS A 75 -6.63 -17.06 1.05
CA LYS A 75 -5.32 -17.04 1.73
C LYS A 75 -4.21 -16.90 0.70
N ALA A 76 -3.33 -15.92 0.88
CA ALA A 76 -2.11 -15.77 0.10
C ALA A 76 -1.08 -14.96 0.87
N ASP A 77 0.20 -15.30 0.69
CA ASP A 77 1.34 -14.54 1.21
C ASP A 77 2.25 -14.19 0.03
N TYR A 78 2.74 -12.96 0.00
CA TYR A 78 3.63 -12.42 -1.03
C TYR A 78 4.83 -11.78 -0.36
N GLY A 79 6.01 -11.95 -0.95
CA GLY A 79 7.24 -11.37 -0.43
C GLY A 79 8.17 -10.99 -1.58
N GLY A 80 8.78 -9.82 -1.53
CA GLY A 80 9.69 -9.40 -2.59
C GLY A 80 10.49 -8.15 -2.28
N ARG A 81 11.41 -7.84 -3.19
CA ARG A 81 12.23 -6.63 -3.14
C ARG A 81 11.48 -5.43 -3.69
N VAL A 82 11.64 -4.30 -3.03
CA VAL A 82 11.22 -3.00 -3.53
C VAL A 82 12.33 -2.44 -4.40
N LYS A 83 11.97 -1.91 -5.57
CA LYS A 83 12.95 -1.46 -6.57
C LYS A 83 13.61 -0.17 -6.13
N GLY A 84 14.95 -0.16 -6.13
CA GLY A 84 15.76 1.06 -6.00
C GLY A 84 16.01 1.56 -4.57
N ASN A 85 15.63 0.82 -3.52
CA ASN A 85 15.89 1.24 -2.14
C ASN A 85 16.38 0.14 -1.18
N GLY A 86 16.55 -1.09 -1.67
CA GLY A 86 17.02 -2.22 -0.84
C GLY A 86 15.98 -2.77 0.14
N ALA A 87 14.78 -2.20 0.18
CA ALA A 87 13.71 -2.65 1.07
C ALA A 87 13.11 -3.98 0.63
N LEU A 88 12.54 -4.70 1.59
CA LEU A 88 11.59 -5.78 1.31
C LEU A 88 10.17 -5.31 1.61
N ILE A 89 9.22 -5.93 0.92
CA ILE A 89 7.80 -5.84 1.21
C ILE A 89 7.22 -7.24 1.35
N ALA A 90 6.42 -7.44 2.40
CA ALA A 90 5.60 -8.63 2.58
C ALA A 90 4.13 -8.23 2.64
N ILE A 91 3.27 -9.02 2.01
CA ILE A 91 1.82 -8.81 1.96
C ILE A 91 1.15 -10.13 2.27
N SER A 92 0.19 -10.12 3.18
CA SER A 92 -0.56 -11.30 3.58
C SER A 92 -2.04 -11.02 3.54
N ILE A 93 -2.78 -11.93 2.92
CA ILE A 93 -4.22 -11.85 2.72
C ILE A 93 -4.89 -13.02 3.43
N ARG A 94 -5.92 -12.75 4.23
CA ARG A 94 -6.81 -13.75 4.83
C ARG A 94 -8.25 -13.30 4.67
N ASN A 95 -9.05 -14.08 3.96
CA ASN A 95 -10.47 -13.80 3.70
C ASN A 95 -10.71 -12.37 3.16
N GLY A 96 -9.79 -11.92 2.30
CA GLY A 96 -9.73 -10.57 1.74
C GLY A 96 -9.46 -9.42 2.72
N LYS A 97 -9.12 -9.70 3.98
CA LYS A 97 -8.36 -8.77 4.84
C LYS A 97 -6.90 -8.85 4.44
N ALA A 98 -6.22 -7.72 4.40
CA ALA A 98 -4.82 -7.67 3.99
C ALA A 98 -3.99 -6.85 4.97
N VAL A 99 -2.80 -7.35 5.28
CA VAL A 99 -1.75 -6.62 5.98
C VAL A 99 -0.50 -6.60 5.11
N ALA A 100 0.25 -5.51 5.20
CA ALA A 100 1.56 -5.44 4.59
C ALA A 100 2.58 -4.83 5.53
N TYR A 101 3.83 -5.17 5.29
CA TYR A 101 4.96 -4.62 5.98
C TYR A 101 6.04 -4.25 4.97
N PHE A 102 6.55 -3.04 5.09
CA PHE A 102 7.69 -2.51 4.35
C PHE A 102 8.82 -2.28 5.34
N CYS A 103 10.03 -2.73 5.02
CA CYS A 103 11.20 -2.46 5.84
C CYS A 103 12.47 -2.45 4.98
N ASP A 104 13.36 -1.50 5.23
CA ASP A 104 14.71 -1.43 4.63
C ASP A 104 15.85 -1.59 5.66
N GLY A 105 15.50 -2.04 6.87
CA GLY A 105 16.41 -2.12 8.02
C GLY A 105 16.55 -0.80 8.79
N ARG A 106 16.10 0.33 8.24
CA ARG A 106 16.16 1.65 8.90
C ARG A 106 14.78 2.28 9.05
N SER A 107 13.98 2.25 8.00
CA SER A 107 12.61 2.74 7.97
C SER A 107 11.65 1.55 7.89
N GLU A 108 10.56 1.62 8.65
CA GLU A 108 9.48 0.66 8.58
C GLU A 108 8.12 1.31 8.33
N ALA A 109 7.20 0.55 7.74
CA ALA A 109 5.79 0.91 7.68
C ALA A 109 4.91 -0.33 7.68
N TRP A 110 3.89 -0.31 8.53
CA TRP A 110 2.83 -1.32 8.58
C TRP A 110 1.57 -0.78 7.93
N PHE A 111 0.87 -1.64 7.20
CA PHE A 111 -0.33 -1.28 6.46
C PHE A 111 -1.45 -2.28 6.71
N LYS A 112 -2.69 -1.81 6.63
CA LYS A 112 -3.89 -2.63 6.61
C LYS A 112 -4.83 -2.21 5.51
N GLY A 113 -5.69 -3.12 5.09
CA GLY A 113 -6.75 -2.85 4.12
C GLY A 113 -7.38 -4.14 3.64
N THR A 114 -7.87 -4.11 2.41
CA THR A 114 -8.60 -5.24 1.84
C THR A 114 -8.09 -5.60 0.45
N GLU A 115 -8.30 -6.87 0.11
CA GLU A 115 -8.27 -7.36 -1.25
C GLU A 115 -9.70 -7.40 -1.78
N SER A 116 -9.89 -6.83 -2.96
CA SER A 116 -11.13 -6.91 -3.73
C SER A 116 -10.81 -7.06 -5.20
N SER A 117 -11.36 -8.09 -5.83
CA SER A 117 -11.28 -8.30 -7.26
C SER A 117 -9.85 -8.36 -7.83
N GLY A 118 -8.92 -8.94 -7.07
CA GLY A 118 -7.51 -9.01 -7.47
C GLY A 118 -6.75 -7.69 -7.30
N GLU A 119 -7.33 -6.69 -6.63
CA GLU A 119 -6.66 -5.44 -6.31
C GLU A 119 -6.53 -5.27 -4.79
N LEU A 120 -5.37 -4.78 -4.37
CA LEU A 120 -5.06 -4.42 -3.00
C LEU A 120 -5.03 -2.92 -2.83
N GLN A 121 -5.71 -2.43 -1.81
CA GLN A 121 -5.60 -1.05 -1.36
C GLN A 121 -5.36 -1.03 0.16
N LEU A 122 -4.14 -0.68 0.55
CA LEU A 122 -3.73 -0.67 1.95
C LEU A 122 -3.30 0.74 2.38
N SER A 123 -3.68 1.11 3.59
CA SER A 123 -3.32 2.36 4.25
C SER A 123 -2.37 2.11 5.41
N GLY A 124 -1.41 3.01 5.60
CA GLY A 124 -0.44 2.91 6.68
C GLY A 124 -1.09 3.10 8.05
N LEU A 125 -0.71 2.26 9.02
CA LEU A 125 -1.24 2.30 10.39
C LEU A 125 -0.78 3.55 11.15
N ALA A 126 0.49 3.96 10.97
CA ALA A 126 1.04 5.14 11.61
C ALA A 126 0.76 6.44 10.84
N SER A 127 0.44 6.35 9.54
CA SER A 127 0.21 7.51 8.69
C SER A 127 -0.63 7.17 7.47
N ALA A 128 -1.76 7.87 7.32
CA ALA A 128 -2.66 7.75 6.15
C ALA A 128 -2.02 8.20 4.82
N LYS A 129 -0.88 8.92 4.88
CA LYS A 129 -0.08 9.29 3.70
C LYS A 129 0.73 8.11 3.15
N SER A 130 0.96 7.09 3.97
CA SER A 130 1.62 5.86 3.53
C SER A 130 0.57 4.92 2.93
N LYS A 131 0.84 4.39 1.74
CA LYS A 131 -0.10 3.57 0.97
C LYS A 131 0.59 2.43 0.25
N VAL A 132 -0.12 1.33 0.06
CA VAL A 132 0.24 0.25 -0.86
C VAL A 132 -0.93 0.02 -1.80
N THR A 133 -0.65 0.01 -3.09
CA THR A 133 -1.60 -0.44 -4.12
C THR A 133 -0.94 -1.50 -4.96
N ALA A 134 -1.64 -2.61 -5.23
CA ALA A 134 -1.11 -3.67 -6.07
C ALA A 134 -2.21 -4.48 -6.76
N GLU A 135 -1.90 -4.92 -7.96
CA GLU A 135 -2.65 -5.94 -8.68
C GLU A 135 -2.10 -7.33 -8.34
N LEU A 136 -3.01 -8.27 -8.17
CA LEU A 136 -2.75 -9.67 -7.84
C LEU A 136 -3.08 -10.52 -9.07
N GLY A 137 -2.08 -11.25 -9.55
CA GLY A 137 -2.26 -12.12 -10.70
C GLY A 137 -0.99 -12.86 -11.09
N GLY A 138 -1.13 -14.04 -11.69
CA GLY A 138 0.02 -14.84 -12.14
C GLY A 138 1.02 -15.20 -11.02
N GLY A 139 0.52 -15.47 -9.81
CA GLY A 139 1.33 -15.88 -8.65
C GLY A 139 2.22 -14.77 -8.07
N ARG A 140 1.79 -13.50 -8.19
CA ARG A 140 2.55 -12.34 -7.69
C ARG A 140 1.63 -11.14 -7.43
N ALA A 141 2.09 -10.26 -6.54
CA ALA A 141 1.59 -8.91 -6.36
C ALA A 141 2.53 -7.93 -7.07
N LYS A 142 1.97 -7.04 -7.91
CA LYS A 142 2.70 -5.97 -8.59
C LYS A 142 2.07 -4.64 -8.30
N GLY A 143 2.88 -3.66 -7.91
CA GLY A 143 2.35 -2.35 -7.61
C GLY A 143 3.39 -1.43 -7.02
N TRP A 144 2.93 -0.51 -6.17
CA TRP A 144 3.76 0.49 -5.54
C TRP A 144 3.46 0.65 -4.05
N VAL A 145 4.49 1.07 -3.32
CA VAL A 145 4.44 1.41 -1.91
C VAL A 145 4.92 2.84 -1.73
N SER A 146 4.21 3.62 -0.91
CA SER A 146 4.56 4.98 -0.53
C SER A 146 4.79 5.03 0.98
N VAL A 147 5.97 5.50 1.40
CA VAL A 147 6.36 5.70 2.79
C VAL A 147 7.12 7.02 2.88
N ALA A 148 6.81 7.84 3.89
CA ALA A 148 7.49 9.12 4.13
C ALA A 148 7.58 10.05 2.89
N GLY A 149 6.51 10.09 2.08
CA GLY A 149 6.43 10.95 0.89
C GLY A 149 7.22 10.44 -0.33
N LYS A 150 7.89 9.30 -0.23
CA LYS A 150 8.58 8.64 -1.33
C LYS A 150 7.78 7.43 -1.79
N ARG A 151 7.79 7.18 -3.11
CA ARG A 151 7.08 6.06 -3.74
C ARG A 151 8.04 5.18 -4.51
N TRP A 152 7.88 3.87 -4.37
CA TRP A 152 8.65 2.87 -5.10
C TRP A 152 7.76 1.77 -5.65
N ASN A 153 8.17 1.21 -6.78
CA ASN A 153 7.53 0.02 -7.36
C ASN A 153 8.08 -1.26 -6.72
N PHE A 154 7.25 -2.30 -6.65
CA PHE A 154 7.67 -3.61 -6.21
C PHE A 154 7.06 -4.72 -7.07
N THR A 155 7.66 -5.90 -6.97
CA THR A 155 7.08 -7.14 -7.47
C THR A 155 7.35 -8.21 -6.42
N ALA A 156 6.29 -8.76 -5.85
CA ALA A 156 6.35 -9.73 -4.77
C ALA A 156 5.71 -11.04 -5.24
N PRO A 157 6.49 -12.07 -5.60
CA PRO A 157 5.97 -13.41 -5.85
C PRO A 157 5.22 -13.96 -4.63
N THR A 158 4.31 -14.91 -4.88
CA THR A 158 3.74 -15.73 -3.81
C THR A 158 4.87 -16.46 -3.10
N VAL A 159 4.80 -16.49 -1.76
CA VAL A 159 5.76 -17.18 -0.91
C VAL A 159 5.04 -18.21 -0.05
N VAL A 160 5.79 -19.21 0.41
CA VAL A 160 5.34 -20.22 1.36
C VAL A 160 6.29 -20.23 2.56
N LYS A 161 5.78 -20.69 3.71
CA LYS A 161 6.58 -20.84 4.94
C LYS A 161 7.86 -21.65 4.63
N PRO A 162 9.03 -21.24 5.16
CA PRO A 162 9.26 -20.22 6.18
C PRO A 162 9.42 -18.78 5.63
N SER A 163 9.19 -18.55 4.33
CA SER A 163 9.12 -17.18 3.81
C SER A 163 7.79 -16.55 4.17
N GLY A 164 7.80 -15.29 4.59
CA GLY A 164 6.60 -14.57 4.99
C GLY A 164 6.88 -13.40 5.93
N LEU A 165 5.79 -12.92 6.51
CA LEU A 165 5.76 -11.82 7.46
C LEU A 165 5.65 -12.35 8.88
N TYR A 166 6.51 -11.85 9.76
CA TYR A 166 6.53 -12.18 11.18
C TYR A 166 6.47 -10.92 12.03
N ARG A 167 5.84 -11.04 13.19
CA ARG A 167 5.67 -9.93 14.14
C ARG A 167 5.77 -10.43 15.57
N ALA A 168 6.36 -9.62 16.44
CA ALA A 168 6.29 -9.81 17.88
C ALA A 168 5.84 -8.52 18.56
N THR A 169 5.09 -8.66 19.64
CA THR A 169 4.69 -7.56 20.52
C THR A 169 4.86 -8.00 21.97
N ALA A 170 5.29 -7.07 22.82
CA ALA A 170 5.44 -7.30 24.26
C ALA A 170 5.29 -5.97 25.03
N ILE A 171 5.16 -6.03 26.34
CA ILE A 171 5.29 -4.88 27.23
C ILE A 171 6.57 -5.07 28.04
N VAL A 172 7.51 -4.13 27.91
CA VAL A 172 8.83 -4.19 28.55
C VAL A 172 8.99 -2.92 29.38
N ARG A 173 9.15 -3.07 30.69
CA ARG A 173 9.32 -1.94 31.62
C ARG A 173 8.25 -0.85 31.45
N GLY A 174 7.01 -1.25 31.13
CA GLY A 174 5.88 -0.35 30.91
C GLY A 174 5.78 0.28 29.50
N ALA A 175 6.79 0.09 28.64
CA ALA A 175 6.75 0.54 27.24
C ALA A 175 6.27 -0.58 26.30
N LYS A 176 5.57 -0.20 25.23
CA LYS A 176 5.17 -1.13 24.18
C LYS A 176 6.37 -1.48 23.31
N PHE A 177 6.76 -2.75 23.33
CA PHE A 177 7.73 -3.32 22.42
C PHE A 177 7.02 -3.91 21.21
N ARG A 178 7.56 -3.65 20.01
CA ARG A 178 7.13 -4.27 18.76
C ARG A 178 8.34 -4.64 17.92
N ALA A 179 8.24 -5.70 17.15
CA ALA A 179 9.25 -6.06 16.16
C ALA A 179 8.58 -6.70 14.95
N GLY A 180 9.17 -6.47 13.77
CA GLY A 180 8.71 -6.99 12.49
C GLY A 180 9.85 -7.61 11.71
N TRP A 181 9.56 -8.68 10.98
CA TRP A 181 10.50 -9.32 10.07
C TRP A 181 9.84 -9.69 8.76
N ILE A 182 10.59 -9.56 7.67
CA ILE A 182 10.28 -10.11 6.36
C ILE A 182 11.36 -11.13 6.06
N VAL A 183 10.97 -12.39 5.88
CA VAL A 183 11.87 -13.47 5.46
C VAL A 183 11.46 -13.92 4.06
N ILE A 184 12.38 -13.92 3.11
CA ILE A 184 12.14 -14.43 1.75
C ILE A 184 13.30 -15.31 1.29
N LYS A 185 12.99 -16.37 0.53
CA LYS A 185 14.00 -17.15 -0.20
C LYS A 185 13.98 -16.78 -1.68
N ASP A 186 15.15 -16.61 -2.29
CA ASP A 186 15.23 -16.52 -3.76
C ASP A 186 15.15 -17.90 -4.43
N ALA A 187 15.15 -17.90 -5.77
CA ALA A 187 15.07 -19.12 -6.59
C ALA A 187 16.27 -20.06 -6.37
N ASN A 188 17.40 -19.57 -5.85
CA ASN A 188 18.57 -20.37 -5.52
C ASN A 188 18.56 -20.85 -4.06
N GLY A 189 17.47 -20.61 -3.33
CA GLY A 189 17.30 -20.99 -1.93
C GLY A 189 17.99 -20.05 -0.94
N ARG A 190 18.55 -18.92 -1.38
CA ARG A 190 19.19 -17.97 -0.46
C ARG A 190 18.14 -17.21 0.32
N SER A 191 18.25 -17.23 1.64
CA SER A 191 17.38 -16.45 2.53
C SER A 191 17.83 -14.99 2.59
N TYR A 192 16.85 -14.08 2.54
CA TYR A 192 17.02 -12.67 2.82
C TYR A 192 16.06 -12.28 3.92
N GLN A 193 16.56 -11.47 4.84
CA GLN A 193 15.77 -10.95 5.94
C GLN A 193 16.02 -9.46 6.11
N VAL A 194 14.94 -8.72 6.37
CA VAL A 194 14.98 -7.39 6.95
C VAL A 194 13.96 -7.31 8.08
N GLY A 195 14.16 -6.38 8.99
CA GLY A 195 13.22 -6.11 10.05
C GLY A 195 13.70 -4.96 10.93
N ALA A 196 12.82 -4.55 11.84
CA ALA A 196 13.11 -3.52 12.82
C ALA A 196 12.34 -3.81 14.11
N ALA A 197 12.91 -3.42 15.23
CA ALA A 197 12.29 -3.47 16.54
C ALA A 197 12.18 -2.07 17.14
N PHE A 198 11.20 -1.87 18.01
CA PHE A 198 10.97 -0.61 18.68
C PHE A 198 10.47 -0.81 20.11
N ALA A 199 11.07 -0.09 21.07
CA ALA A 199 10.48 0.13 22.39
C ALA A 199 9.99 1.59 22.46
N GLY A 200 8.68 1.78 22.38
CA GLY A 200 8.12 3.13 22.17
C GLY A 200 8.56 3.70 20.81
N GLU A 201 9.32 4.79 20.84
CA GLU A 201 9.86 5.48 19.66
C GLU A 201 11.32 5.11 19.37
N GLU A 202 12.01 4.49 20.32
CA GLU A 202 13.40 4.06 20.15
C GLU A 202 13.46 2.82 19.26
N GLN A 203 14.36 2.83 18.28
CA GLN A 203 14.53 1.76 17.30
C GLN A 203 15.74 0.90 17.63
N TYR A 204 15.59 -0.41 17.40
CA TYR A 204 16.64 -1.41 17.55
C TYR A 204 16.73 -2.30 16.32
N ASP A 205 17.91 -2.85 16.12
CA ASP A 205 18.13 -3.92 15.15
C ASP A 205 17.43 -5.20 15.61
N VAL A 206 17.03 -6.02 14.64
CA VAL A 206 16.46 -7.33 14.92
C VAL A 206 17.46 -8.45 14.64
N PRO A 207 17.45 -9.53 15.44
CA PRO A 207 18.25 -10.71 15.16
C PRO A 207 17.77 -11.42 13.88
N GLN A 208 18.67 -12.22 13.30
CA GLN A 208 18.29 -13.20 12.28
C GLN A 208 17.34 -14.23 12.89
N LEU A 209 16.22 -14.48 12.23
CA LEU A 209 15.33 -15.57 12.60
C LEU A 209 15.94 -16.89 12.14
N ASP A 210 15.71 -17.95 12.92
CA ASP A 210 16.03 -19.29 12.47
C ASP A 210 15.22 -19.59 11.20
N SER A 211 15.91 -19.96 10.12
CA SER A 211 15.28 -20.14 8.81
C SER A 211 14.41 -21.41 8.72
N GLU A 212 14.58 -22.36 9.62
CA GLU A 212 13.76 -23.56 9.77
C GLU A 212 12.64 -23.34 10.78
N GLN A 213 12.90 -22.54 11.82
CA GLN A 213 11.96 -22.23 12.91
C GLN A 213 11.83 -20.72 13.16
N PRO A 214 11.25 -19.95 12.22
CA PRO A 214 11.20 -18.48 12.32
C PRO A 214 10.31 -17.95 13.47
N THR A 215 9.56 -18.82 14.13
CA THR A 215 8.75 -18.51 15.32
C THR A 215 9.43 -18.89 16.64
N ALA A 216 10.67 -19.40 16.59
CA ALA A 216 11.46 -19.63 17.80
C ALA A 216 11.71 -18.31 18.54
N PRO A 217 11.79 -18.32 19.89
CA PRO A 217 12.05 -17.12 20.65
C PRO A 217 13.40 -16.50 20.28
N VAL A 218 13.44 -15.17 20.22
CA VAL A 218 14.66 -14.40 19.95
C VAL A 218 14.80 -13.26 20.94
N THR A 219 16.04 -12.81 21.15
CA THR A 219 16.33 -11.70 22.07
C THR A 219 16.66 -10.43 21.29
N VAL A 220 16.07 -9.31 21.71
CA VAL A 220 16.38 -7.96 21.23
C VAL A 220 16.69 -7.10 22.45
N GLU A 221 17.91 -6.57 22.57
CA GLU A 221 18.33 -5.70 23.70
C GLU A 221 17.82 -6.19 25.07
N ASP A 222 18.16 -7.44 25.42
CA ASP A 222 17.74 -8.15 26.65
C ASP A 222 16.24 -8.53 26.76
N THR A 223 15.43 -8.20 25.76
CA THR A 223 14.01 -8.61 25.71
C THR A 223 13.86 -9.88 24.89
N THR A 224 13.39 -10.96 25.52
CA THR A 224 12.96 -12.15 24.78
C THR A 224 11.57 -11.94 24.21
N VAL A 225 11.43 -12.10 22.90
CA VAL A 225 10.18 -12.00 22.16
C VAL A 225 9.90 -13.26 21.37
N TYR A 226 8.62 -13.49 21.08
CA TYR A 226 8.12 -14.66 20.38
C TYR A 226 7.55 -14.21 19.03
N PRO A 227 8.30 -14.33 17.92
CA PRO A 227 7.78 -14.02 16.61
C PRO A 227 6.57 -14.90 16.28
N LYS A 228 5.50 -14.28 15.83
CA LYS A 228 4.32 -14.94 15.29
C LYS A 228 4.29 -14.75 13.78
N ASP A 229 3.90 -15.80 13.06
CA ASP A 229 3.51 -15.62 11.67
C ASP A 229 2.18 -14.85 11.57
N VAL A 230 1.84 -14.43 10.36
CA VAL A 230 0.67 -13.58 10.10
C VAL A 230 -0.67 -14.17 10.55
N ASP A 231 -0.82 -15.49 10.57
CA ASP A 231 -2.04 -16.14 11.07
C ASP A 231 -2.24 -15.84 12.57
N GLY A 232 -1.16 -15.59 13.31
CA GLY A 232 -1.18 -15.30 14.73
C GLY A 232 -1.38 -13.82 15.11
N PHE A 233 -1.44 -12.89 14.15
CA PHE A 233 -1.60 -11.46 14.45
C PHE A 233 -2.46 -10.67 13.48
N ILE A 234 -2.85 -11.20 12.31
CA ILE A 234 -3.53 -10.40 11.27
C ILE A 234 -4.84 -9.76 11.76
N GLU A 235 -5.56 -10.43 12.66
CA GLU A 235 -6.80 -9.92 13.24
C GLU A 235 -6.56 -8.73 14.19
N GLU A 236 -5.42 -8.70 14.89
CA GLU A 236 -5.04 -7.57 15.74
C GLU A 236 -4.72 -6.30 14.92
N MET A 237 -4.51 -6.45 13.62
CA MET A 237 -4.05 -5.39 12.71
C MET A 237 -5.19 -4.80 11.87
N GLN A 238 -6.44 -5.21 12.10
CA GLN A 238 -7.59 -4.76 11.31
C GLN A 238 -8.19 -3.42 11.74
#